data_AF-A0A8S3BVS9-F1
#
_entry.id   AF-A0A8S3BVS9-F1
#
_cell.length_a   1.000
_cell.length_b   1.000
_cell.length_c   1.000
_cell.angle_alpha   90.00
_cell.angle_beta   90.00
_cell.angle_gamma   90.00
#
_symmetry.space_group_name_H-M   'P 1'
#
loop_
_entity.id
_entity.type
_entity.pdbx_description
1 polymer ?
#
loop_
_entity_poly.entity_id
_entity_poly.type
_entity_poly.pdbx_seq_one_letter_code
_entity_poly.pdbx_strand_id
1 'polypeptide(L)'
;MFFFRSFYNVEQIQDRSEKVKITLDTFGRIVDKQEKLIHKLFKASRHRGQQYKNLLESTAKLTSSCFTSFLESRNYTGEAIFDHKEGTLALEITPRGDEVHKDTRSLSGGERSFSTVCFMLALWEVVEMPLRCLDEFDVFMDHVTRRTAMNLVLEVAREKKKQYIFLTPQDLSFLKITDDMRILRMPQPKRTLMEINNDNDAD
;
A
#
# COMPACT_ATOMS: atom_id res chain seq x y z
N MET A 1 71.71 -22.12 -32.05
CA MET A 1 70.42 -21.72 -31.47
C MET A 1 69.76 -22.97 -30.91
N PHE A 2 69.95 -23.24 -29.61
CA PHE A 2 69.47 -24.48 -28.96
C PHE A 2 67.96 -24.41 -28.76
N PHE A 3 67.21 -25.26 -29.45
CA PHE A 3 65.80 -25.53 -29.14
C PHE A 3 65.76 -26.73 -28.19
N PHE A 4 65.89 -26.49 -26.89
CA PHE A 4 65.52 -27.48 -25.88
C PHE A 4 63.99 -27.57 -25.85
N ARG A 5 63.42 -28.46 -26.66
CA ARG A 5 62.04 -28.90 -26.47
C ARG A 5 62.03 -29.76 -25.21
N SER A 6 61.56 -29.19 -24.10
CA SER A 6 61.34 -29.91 -22.85
C SER A 6 60.35 -31.05 -23.12
N PHE A 7 60.86 -32.27 -23.30
CA PHE A 7 60.03 -33.46 -23.36
C PHE A 7 59.53 -33.75 -21.94
N TYR A 8 58.22 -33.73 -21.74
CA TYR A 8 57.62 -34.11 -20.47
C TYR A 8 57.88 -35.60 -20.21
N ASN A 9 58.36 -35.93 -19.00
CA ASN A 9 58.52 -37.31 -18.56
C ASN A 9 57.14 -37.97 -18.36
N VAL A 10 57.05 -39.28 -18.60
CA VAL A 10 55.81 -40.08 -18.52
C VAL A 10 55.09 -39.87 -17.18
N GLU A 11 55.85 -39.81 -16.09
CA GLU A 11 55.34 -39.57 -14.73
C GLU A 11 54.67 -38.19 -14.58
N GLN A 12 55.20 -37.14 -15.21
CA GLN A 12 54.60 -35.80 -15.21
C GLN A 12 53.31 -35.75 -16.03
N ILE A 13 53.21 -36.54 -17.10
CA ILE A 13 52.00 -36.65 -17.92
C ILE A 13 50.91 -37.38 -17.13
N GLN A 14 51.29 -38.42 -16.37
CA GLN A 14 50.38 -39.22 -15.55
C GLN A 14 49.81 -38.40 -14.38
N ASP A 15 50.68 -37.70 -13.66
CA ASP A 15 50.31 -36.84 -12.53
C ASP A 15 49.41 -35.66 -12.94
N ARG A 16 49.62 -35.14 -14.16
CA ARG A 16 48.76 -34.10 -14.76
C ARG A 16 47.41 -34.66 -15.23
N SER A 17 47.38 -35.87 -15.77
CA SER A 17 46.13 -36.55 -16.14
C SER A 17 45.26 -36.81 -14.91
N GLU A 18 45.86 -37.21 -13.80
CA GLU A 18 45.16 -37.49 -12.55
C GLU A 18 44.58 -36.20 -11.93
N LYS A 19 45.34 -35.11 -11.91
CA LYS A 19 44.85 -33.78 -11.49
C LYS A 19 43.68 -33.28 -12.33
N VAL A 20 43.75 -33.45 -13.65
CA VAL A 20 42.66 -33.07 -14.57
C VAL A 20 41.41 -33.91 -14.26
N LYS A 21 41.55 -35.21 -14.03
CA LYS A 21 40.43 -36.11 -13.70
C LYS A 21 39.73 -35.71 -12.41
N ILE A 22 40.48 -35.44 -11.33
CA ILE A 22 39.93 -34.97 -10.04
C ILE A 22 39.19 -33.63 -10.23
N THR A 23 39.78 -32.72 -10.99
CA THR A 23 39.16 -31.42 -11.28
C THR A 23 37.84 -31.61 -12.02
N LEU A 24 37.79 -32.50 -13.01
CA LEU A 24 36.58 -32.82 -13.78
C LEU A 24 35.47 -33.41 -12.89
N ASP A 25 35.81 -34.31 -11.98
CA ASP A 25 34.87 -34.86 -11.00
C ASP A 25 34.34 -33.79 -10.05
N THR A 26 35.19 -32.85 -9.61
CA THR A 26 34.75 -31.74 -8.76
C THR A 26 33.82 -30.79 -9.49
N PHE A 27 34.09 -30.47 -10.75
CA PHE A 27 33.18 -29.69 -11.59
C PHE A 27 31.84 -30.40 -11.81
N GLY A 28 31.85 -31.72 -12.07
CA GLY A 28 30.62 -32.52 -12.16
C GLY A 28 29.75 -32.40 -10.91
N ARG A 29 30.35 -32.53 -9.72
CA ARG A 29 29.62 -32.35 -8.45
C ARG A 29 29.06 -30.93 -8.26
N ILE A 30 29.74 -29.91 -8.79
CA ILE A 30 29.26 -28.52 -8.73
C ILE A 30 28.05 -28.35 -9.65
N VAL A 31 28.11 -28.87 -10.87
CA VAL A 31 26.99 -28.85 -11.82
C VAL A 31 25.76 -29.55 -11.23
N ASP A 32 25.93 -30.76 -10.68
CA ASP A 32 24.83 -31.50 -10.03
C ASP A 32 24.19 -30.72 -8.88
N LYS A 33 25.00 -30.01 -8.08
CA LYS A 33 24.51 -29.15 -7.00
C LYS A 33 23.74 -27.95 -7.54
N GLN A 34 24.22 -27.32 -8.61
CA GLN A 34 23.55 -26.19 -9.25
C GLN A 34 22.21 -26.61 -9.86
N GLU A 35 22.13 -27.76 -10.54
CA GLU A 35 20.87 -28.28 -11.08
C GLU A 35 19.83 -28.53 -9.99
N LYS A 36 20.24 -29.14 -8.87
CA LYS A 36 19.38 -29.34 -7.70
C LYS A 36 18.90 -28.02 -7.11
N LEU A 37 19.76 -27.00 -7.07
CA LEU A 37 19.40 -25.68 -6.57
C LEU A 37 18.39 -25.00 -7.50
N ILE A 38 18.64 -25.00 -8.81
CA ILE A 38 17.74 -24.45 -9.83
C ILE A 38 16.35 -25.10 -9.72
N HIS A 39 16.29 -26.43 -9.60
CA HIS A 39 15.03 -27.13 -9.42
C HIS A 39 14.27 -26.70 -8.16
N LYS A 40 14.96 -26.57 -7.02
CA LYS A 40 14.37 -26.08 -5.77
C LYS A 40 13.86 -24.64 -5.90
N LEU A 41 14.62 -23.77 -6.57
CA LEU A 41 14.24 -22.37 -6.79
C LEU A 41 13.01 -22.26 -7.69
N PHE A 42 12.93 -23.04 -8.78
CA PHE A 42 11.75 -23.08 -9.64
C PHE A 42 10.51 -23.55 -8.88
N LYS A 43 10.63 -24.61 -8.07
CA LYS A 43 9.53 -25.11 -7.24
C LYS A 43 9.06 -24.06 -6.23
N ALA A 44 9.99 -23.41 -5.53
CA ALA A 44 9.69 -22.35 -4.57
C ALA A 44 9.04 -21.12 -5.24
N SER A 45 9.56 -20.72 -6.41
CA SER A 45 9.01 -19.60 -7.18
C SER A 45 7.59 -19.88 -7.64
N ARG A 46 7.34 -21.07 -8.20
CA ARG A 46 5.99 -21.49 -8.61
C ARG A 46 5.03 -21.53 -7.43
N HIS A 47 5.46 -22.06 -6.29
CA HIS A 47 4.64 -22.12 -5.09
C HIS A 47 4.27 -20.72 -4.58
N ARG A 48 5.24 -19.80 -4.48
CA ARG A 48 4.99 -18.40 -4.11
C ARG A 48 4.08 -17.70 -5.11
N GLY A 49 4.23 -17.97 -6.40
CA GLY A 49 3.35 -17.43 -7.43
C GLY A 49 1.89 -17.84 -7.23
N GLN A 50 1.64 -19.08 -6.83
CA GLN A 50 0.27 -19.53 -6.51
C GLN A 50 -0.26 -18.91 -5.22
N GLN A 51 0.57 -18.85 -4.16
CA GLN A 51 0.19 -18.20 -2.90
C GLN A 51 -0.15 -16.72 -3.10
N TYR A 52 0.63 -16.01 -3.91
CA TYR A 52 0.39 -14.62 -4.26
C TYR A 52 -0.96 -14.44 -4.96
N LYS A 53 -1.29 -15.28 -5.96
CA LYS A 53 -2.60 -15.22 -6.64
C LYS A 53 -3.76 -15.42 -5.67
N ASN A 54 -3.67 -16.43 -4.81
CA ASN A 54 -4.71 -16.71 -3.81
C ASN A 54 -4.86 -15.54 -2.82
N LEU A 55 -3.73 -14.98 -2.35
CA LEU A 55 -3.72 -13.81 -1.48
C LEU A 55 -4.40 -12.62 -2.15
N LEU A 56 -4.04 -12.35 -3.41
CA LEU A 56 -4.57 -11.23 -4.19
C LEU A 56 -6.10 -11.34 -4.35
N GLU A 57 -6.60 -12.50 -4.78
CA GLU A 57 -8.03 -12.76 -4.95
C GLU A 57 -8.79 -12.67 -3.61
N SER A 58 -8.23 -13.22 -2.54
CA SER A 58 -8.86 -13.15 -1.21
C SER A 58 -8.91 -11.72 -0.67
N THR A 59 -7.83 -10.96 -0.86
CA THR A 59 -7.71 -9.56 -0.43
C THR A 59 -8.70 -8.67 -1.18
N ALA A 60 -8.84 -8.85 -2.49
CA ALA A 60 -9.79 -8.10 -3.30
C ALA A 60 -11.24 -8.36 -2.85
N LYS A 61 -11.61 -9.63 -2.65
CA LYS A 61 -12.96 -10.01 -2.18
C LYS A 61 -13.27 -9.44 -0.80
N LEU A 62 -12.34 -9.56 0.14
CA LEU A 62 -12.50 -9.01 1.49
C LEU A 62 -12.61 -7.48 1.46
N THR A 63 -11.76 -6.81 0.68
CA THR A 63 -11.80 -5.35 0.54
C THR A 63 -13.13 -4.91 -0.06
N SER A 64 -13.62 -5.58 -1.10
CA SER A 64 -14.92 -5.25 -1.71
C SER A 64 -16.07 -5.43 -0.71
N SER A 65 -16.09 -6.54 0.03
CA SER A 65 -17.10 -6.77 1.07
C SER A 65 -17.08 -5.71 2.17
N CYS A 66 -15.90 -5.36 2.70
CA CYS A 66 -15.77 -4.32 3.72
C CYS A 66 -16.17 -2.95 3.16
N PHE A 67 -15.84 -2.66 1.90
CA PHE A 67 -16.21 -1.41 1.25
C PHE A 67 -17.73 -1.24 1.18
N THR A 68 -18.45 -2.27 0.74
CA THR A 68 -19.92 -2.27 0.72
C THR A 68 -20.49 -2.04 2.12
N SER A 69 -19.98 -2.74 3.15
CA SER A 69 -20.42 -2.54 4.54
C SER A 69 -20.19 -1.11 5.05
N PHE A 70 -19.08 -0.46 4.69
CA PHE A 70 -18.84 0.93 5.10
C PHE A 70 -19.74 1.93 4.34
N LEU A 71 -20.11 1.66 3.08
CA LEU A 71 -21.07 2.48 2.34
C LEU A 71 -22.48 2.43 2.92
N GLU A 72 -22.89 1.27 3.45
CA GLU A 72 -24.20 1.08 4.08
C GLU A 72 -24.43 2.02 5.27
N SER A 73 -23.36 2.49 5.94
CA SER A 73 -23.44 3.49 7.02
C SER A 73 -24.18 4.78 6.60
N ARG A 74 -24.19 5.10 5.30
CA ARG A 74 -24.87 6.27 4.72
C ARG A 74 -26.05 5.89 3.82
N ASN A 75 -26.48 4.63 3.85
CA ASN A 75 -27.44 4.02 2.91
C ASN A 75 -27.00 4.17 1.45
N TYR A 76 -25.70 4.10 1.19
CA TYR A 76 -25.17 3.98 -0.17
C TYR A 76 -24.99 2.51 -0.49
N THR A 77 -25.16 2.15 -1.76
CA THR A 77 -24.80 0.82 -2.26
C THR A 77 -23.64 0.95 -3.23
N GLY A 78 -22.81 -0.08 -3.34
CA GLY A 78 -21.66 -0.03 -4.22
C GLY A 78 -20.72 -1.21 -4.05
N GLU A 79 -19.78 -1.32 -4.99
CA GLU A 79 -18.80 -2.38 -5.06
C GLU A 79 -17.44 -1.83 -5.49
N ALA A 80 -16.36 -2.44 -4.97
CA ALA A 80 -15.01 -2.21 -5.45
C ALA A 80 -14.62 -3.37 -6.39
N ILE A 81 -14.52 -3.06 -7.68
CA ILE A 81 -14.23 -4.04 -8.73
C ILE A 81 -12.73 -4.00 -9.01
N PHE A 82 -12.04 -5.10 -8.71
CA PHE A 82 -10.61 -5.27 -8.95
C PHE A 82 -10.37 -6.15 -10.17
N ASP A 83 -9.76 -5.61 -11.22
CA ASP A 83 -9.24 -6.40 -12.33
C ASP A 83 -7.72 -6.53 -12.21
N HIS A 84 -7.27 -7.69 -11.74
CA HIS A 84 -5.84 -7.97 -11.58
C HIS A 84 -5.15 -8.38 -12.88
N LYS A 85 -5.87 -8.66 -13.96
CA LYS A 85 -5.27 -8.95 -15.28
C LYS A 85 -4.89 -7.65 -15.97
N GLU A 86 -5.81 -6.70 -16.00
CA GLU A 86 -5.60 -5.38 -16.61
C GLU A 86 -5.00 -4.36 -15.62
N GLY A 87 -4.95 -4.69 -14.33
CA GLY A 87 -4.40 -3.81 -13.29
C GLY A 87 -5.29 -2.62 -12.97
N THR A 88 -6.60 -2.77 -13.09
CA THR A 88 -7.57 -1.68 -12.90
C THR A 88 -8.38 -1.85 -11.61
N LEU A 89 -8.83 -0.72 -11.07
CA LEU A 89 -9.75 -0.62 -9.94
C LEU A 89 -10.87 0.33 -10.33
N ALA A 90 -12.10 -0.15 -10.26
CA ALA A 90 -13.29 0.66 -10.42
C ALA A 90 -14.09 0.65 -9.11
N LEU A 91 -14.50 1.83 -8.65
CA LEU A 91 -15.40 1.97 -7.52
C LEU A 91 -16.75 2.42 -8.06
N GLU A 92 -17.76 1.56 -7.96
CA GLU A 92 -19.11 1.86 -8.41
C GLU A 92 -19.97 2.15 -7.20
N ILE A 93 -20.57 3.35 -7.14
CA ILE A 93 -21.38 3.77 -5.99
C ILE A 93 -22.73 4.30 -6.49
N THR A 94 -23.78 3.93 -5.78
CA THR A 94 -25.14 4.43 -5.96
C THR A 94 -25.58 5.15 -4.67
N PRO A 95 -25.63 6.49 -4.69
CA PRO A 95 -26.17 7.27 -3.59
C PRO A 95 -27.68 7.01 -3.41
N ARG A 96 -28.18 7.25 -2.20
CA ARG A 96 -29.60 7.05 -1.87
C ARG A 96 -30.51 7.88 -2.77
N GLY A 97 -31.37 7.22 -3.54
CA GLY A 97 -32.39 7.86 -4.40
C GLY A 97 -32.05 7.86 -5.89
N ASP A 98 -30.88 7.36 -6.27
CA ASP A 98 -30.54 7.08 -7.67
C ASP A 98 -30.78 5.61 -8.01
N GLU A 99 -31.33 5.32 -9.19
CA GLU A 99 -31.52 3.95 -9.70
C GLU A 99 -30.30 3.41 -10.45
N VAL A 100 -29.27 4.23 -10.69
CA VAL A 100 -28.14 3.92 -11.58
C VAL A 100 -26.82 4.01 -10.83
N HIS A 101 -25.99 2.97 -10.96
CA HIS A 101 -24.60 2.96 -10.50
C HIS A 101 -23.80 4.07 -11.18
N LYS A 102 -23.19 4.94 -10.37
CA LYS A 102 -22.36 6.05 -10.85
C LYS A 102 -20.90 5.69 -10.65
N ASP A 103 -20.10 5.84 -11.72
CA ASP A 103 -18.64 5.91 -11.60
C ASP A 103 -18.30 7.06 -10.65
N THR A 104 -17.23 6.92 -9.85
CA THR A 104 -16.70 7.98 -8.99
C THR A 104 -16.57 9.36 -9.65
N ARG A 105 -16.42 9.40 -10.97
CA ARG A 105 -16.36 10.65 -11.77
C ARG A 105 -17.68 11.38 -11.88
N SER A 106 -18.82 10.69 -11.78
CA SER A 106 -20.16 11.28 -11.86
C SER A 106 -20.80 11.55 -10.50
N LEU A 107 -20.10 11.24 -9.40
CA LEU A 107 -20.50 11.57 -8.04
C LEU A 107 -20.25 13.06 -7.70
N SER A 108 -21.00 13.59 -6.74
CA SER A 108 -20.68 14.89 -6.16
C SER A 108 -19.32 14.87 -5.45
N GLY A 109 -18.70 16.04 -5.27
CA GLY A 109 -17.39 16.15 -4.61
C GLY A 109 -17.38 15.56 -3.18
N GLY A 110 -18.49 15.71 -2.45
CA GLY A 110 -18.68 15.13 -1.13
C GLY A 110 -18.80 13.61 -1.16
N GLU A 111 -19.64 13.06 -2.05
CA GLU A 111 -19.84 11.61 -2.21
C GLU A 111 -18.55 10.92 -2.62
N ARG A 112 -17.81 11.49 -3.59
CA ARG A 112 -16.51 10.94 -4.02
C ARG A 112 -15.52 10.89 -2.86
N SER A 113 -15.45 11.94 -2.06
CA SER A 113 -14.55 12.00 -0.90
C SER A 113 -14.94 10.99 0.17
N PHE A 114 -16.24 10.83 0.43
CA PHE A 114 -16.75 9.84 1.39
C PHE A 114 -16.47 8.40 0.94
N SER A 115 -16.76 8.07 -0.31
CA SER A 115 -16.47 6.74 -0.88
C SER A 115 -14.98 6.44 -0.82
N THR A 116 -14.11 7.45 -1.01
CA THR A 116 -12.67 7.29 -0.86
C THR A 116 -12.29 6.89 0.57
N VAL A 117 -12.89 7.51 1.59
CA VAL A 117 -12.68 7.14 3.00
C VAL A 117 -13.18 5.71 3.27
N CYS A 118 -14.37 5.34 2.78
CA CYS A 118 -14.87 3.98 2.92
C CYS A 118 -13.94 2.95 2.30
N PHE A 119 -13.40 3.23 1.11
CA PHE A 119 -12.44 2.36 0.44
C PHE A 119 -11.13 2.21 1.23
N MET A 120 -10.62 3.32 1.75
CA MET A 120 -9.44 3.34 2.61
C MET A 120 -9.65 2.54 3.91
N LEU A 121 -10.81 2.66 4.55
CA LEU A 121 -11.16 1.86 5.73
C LEU A 121 -11.26 0.36 5.38
N ALA A 122 -11.81 0.02 4.22
CA ALA A 122 -11.85 -1.37 3.74
C ALA A 122 -10.44 -1.95 3.56
N LEU A 123 -9.49 -1.16 3.04
CA LEU A 123 -8.09 -1.57 2.96
C LEU A 123 -7.45 -1.77 4.34
N TRP A 124 -7.81 -0.94 5.32
CA TRP A 124 -7.33 -1.10 6.70
C TRP A 124 -7.87 -2.37 7.38
N GLU A 125 -9.04 -2.88 6.99
CA GLU A 125 -9.54 -4.15 7.49
C GLU A 125 -8.69 -5.33 7.02
N VAL A 126 -8.21 -5.27 5.78
CA VAL A 126 -7.41 -6.36 5.19
C VAL A 126 -5.92 -6.24 5.53
N VAL A 127 -5.41 -5.01 5.67
CA VAL A 127 -4.00 -4.77 5.96
C VAL A 127 -3.76 -4.55 7.46
N GLU A 128 -3.13 -5.54 8.09
CA GLU A 128 -2.67 -5.42 9.48
C GLU A 128 -1.46 -4.49 9.58
N MET A 129 -1.63 -3.38 10.29
CA MET A 129 -0.54 -2.46 10.62
C MET A 129 -0.68 -1.95 12.06
N PRO A 130 0.43 -1.81 12.81
CA PRO A 130 0.40 -1.37 14.21
C PRO A 130 0.07 0.12 14.39
N LEU A 131 0.40 0.93 13.38
CA LEU A 131 0.20 2.38 13.35
C LEU A 131 -0.47 2.76 12.02
N ARG A 132 -1.47 3.65 12.09
CA ARG A 132 -2.20 4.20 10.94
C ARG A 132 -2.15 5.71 10.98
N CYS A 133 -1.83 6.33 9.86
CA CYS A 133 -1.78 7.79 9.73
C CYS A 133 -2.61 8.24 8.53
N LEU A 134 -3.41 9.29 8.69
CA LEU A 134 -4.04 9.99 7.58
C LEU A 134 -3.70 11.46 7.63
N ASP A 135 -3.50 12.03 6.45
CA ASP A 135 -3.24 13.44 6.26
C ASP A 135 -4.23 13.99 5.25
N GLU A 136 -4.81 15.15 5.56
CA GLU A 136 -5.69 15.93 4.67
C GLU A 136 -6.88 15.14 4.06
N PHE A 137 -7.29 14.04 4.69
CA PHE A 137 -8.31 13.13 4.14
C PHE A 137 -9.71 13.78 4.03
N ASP A 138 -9.94 14.89 4.73
CA ASP A 138 -11.22 15.59 4.79
C ASP A 138 -11.24 16.95 4.06
N VAL A 139 -10.18 17.32 3.33
CA VAL A 139 -10.05 18.65 2.68
C VAL A 139 -11.13 18.93 1.64
N PHE A 140 -11.58 17.91 0.90
CA PHE A 140 -12.57 18.06 -0.17
C PHE A 140 -14.02 17.79 0.29
N MET A 141 -14.22 17.61 1.59
CA MET A 141 -15.53 17.30 2.15
C MET A 141 -16.24 18.58 2.64
N ASP A 142 -17.55 18.65 2.41
CA ASP A 142 -18.38 19.64 3.08
C ASP A 142 -18.54 19.32 4.57
N HIS A 143 -19.11 20.26 5.33
CA HIS A 143 -19.22 20.11 6.79
C HIS A 143 -20.03 18.88 7.21
N VAL A 144 -21.07 18.50 6.45
CA VAL A 144 -21.95 17.37 6.76
C VAL A 144 -21.22 16.04 6.50
N THR A 145 -20.62 15.90 5.31
CA THR A 145 -19.89 14.68 4.92
C THR A 145 -18.67 14.47 5.78
N ARG A 146 -17.92 15.54 6.08
CA ARG A 146 -16.76 15.51 6.98
C ARG A 146 -17.12 14.95 8.34
N ARG A 147 -18.21 15.41 8.96
CA ARG A 147 -18.64 14.92 10.27
C ARG A 147 -18.93 13.42 10.25
N THR A 148 -19.64 12.95 9.23
CA THR A 148 -19.94 11.52 9.09
C THR A 148 -18.69 10.69 8.83
N ALA A 149 -17.81 11.13 7.93
CA ALA A 149 -16.55 10.45 7.63
C ALA A 149 -15.65 10.34 8.87
N MET A 150 -15.50 11.43 9.63
CA MET A 150 -14.71 11.45 10.86
C MET A 150 -15.27 10.49 11.91
N ASN A 151 -16.60 10.49 12.11
CA ASN A 151 -17.24 9.56 13.05
C ASN A 151 -16.99 8.10 12.67
N LEU A 152 -17.14 7.77 11.38
CA LEU A 152 -16.89 6.43 10.86
C LEU A 152 -15.43 6.00 11.09
N VAL A 153 -14.47 6.87 10.76
CA VAL A 153 -13.04 6.60 10.97
C VAL A 153 -12.73 6.37 12.46
N LEU A 154 -13.30 7.18 13.36
CA LEU A 154 -13.10 7.04 14.81
C LEU A 154 -13.75 5.77 15.37
N GLU A 155 -14.90 5.36 14.85
CA GLU A 155 -15.56 4.11 15.22
C GLU A 155 -14.69 2.90 14.87
N VAL A 156 -14.23 2.80 13.62
CA VAL A 156 -13.31 1.74 13.17
C VAL A 156 -11.99 1.78 13.95
N ALA A 157 -11.49 2.97 14.27
CA ALA A 157 -10.26 3.12 15.05
C ALA A 157 -10.37 2.52 16.46
N ARG A 158 -11.54 2.69 17.11
CA ARG A 158 -11.80 2.19 18.45
C ARG A 158 -11.91 0.67 18.51
N GLU A 159 -12.48 0.05 17.48
CA GLU A 159 -12.65 -1.40 17.44
C GLU A 159 -11.32 -2.15 17.40
N LYS A 160 -10.34 -1.63 16.65
CA LYS A 160 -9.10 -2.37 16.36
C LYS A 160 -7.99 -2.22 17.41
N LYS A 161 -8.16 -1.39 18.44
CA LYS A 161 -7.15 -1.12 19.50
C LYS A 161 -5.73 -0.91 18.94
N LYS A 162 -5.61 -0.18 17.82
CA LYS A 162 -4.33 0.22 17.20
C LYS A 162 -4.05 1.71 17.45
N GLN A 163 -2.86 2.17 17.12
CA GLN A 163 -2.54 3.59 17.17
C GLN A 163 -2.94 4.28 15.87
N TYR A 164 -3.64 5.42 16.00
CA TYR A 164 -4.08 6.24 14.87
C TYR A 164 -3.57 7.67 15.04
N ILE A 165 -3.12 8.26 13.93
CA ILE A 165 -2.71 9.67 13.85
C ILE A 165 -3.48 10.31 12.70
N PHE A 166 -4.22 11.36 12.99
CA PHE A 166 -4.97 12.11 11.99
C PHE A 166 -4.43 13.53 11.93
N LEU A 167 -4.01 13.95 10.76
CA LEU A 167 -3.60 15.30 10.45
C LEU A 167 -4.70 15.93 9.59
N THR A 168 -5.23 17.05 10.04
CA THR A 168 -6.22 17.80 9.28
C THR A 168 -6.08 19.29 9.57
N PRO A 169 -6.16 20.15 8.54
CA PRO A 169 -6.22 21.60 8.72
C PRO A 169 -7.62 22.07 9.19
N GLN A 170 -8.59 21.15 9.24
CA GLN A 170 -9.98 21.46 9.55
C GLN A 170 -10.24 21.54 11.05
N ASP A 171 -11.24 22.33 11.44
CA ASP A 171 -11.61 22.44 12.84
C ASP A 171 -12.35 21.19 13.35
N LEU A 172 -11.89 20.71 14.50
CA LEU A 172 -12.36 19.51 15.18
C LEU A 172 -13.26 19.83 16.39
N SER A 173 -13.77 21.06 16.52
CA SER A 173 -14.58 21.48 17.68
C SER A 173 -15.86 20.67 17.87
N PHE A 174 -16.37 20.05 16.81
CA PHE A 174 -17.57 19.22 16.86
C PHE A 174 -17.34 17.84 17.51
N LEU A 175 -16.09 17.43 17.70
CA LEU A 175 -15.76 16.14 18.31
C LEU A 175 -15.85 16.20 19.84
N LYS A 176 -16.47 15.20 20.43
CA LYS A 176 -16.45 14.99 21.88
C LYS A 176 -15.12 14.32 22.24
N ILE A 177 -14.35 14.96 23.12
CA ILE A 177 -13.11 14.39 23.63
C ILE A 177 -13.45 13.21 24.54
N THR A 178 -12.85 12.07 24.24
CA THR A 178 -12.95 10.82 24.98
C THR A 178 -11.54 10.43 25.48
N ASP A 179 -11.45 9.56 26.48
CA ASP A 179 -10.17 9.22 27.13
C ASP A 179 -9.16 8.54 26.20
N ASP A 180 -9.64 7.92 25.11
CA ASP A 180 -8.88 7.29 24.05
C ASP A 180 -8.40 8.26 22.95
N MET A 181 -8.69 9.56 23.08
CA MET A 181 -8.39 10.57 22.05
C MET A 181 -7.60 11.76 22.62
N ARG A 182 -6.57 12.18 21.89
CA ARG A 182 -5.81 13.40 22.18
C ARG A 182 -5.82 14.32 20.96
N ILE A 183 -6.36 15.53 21.12
CA ILE A 183 -6.35 16.57 20.08
C ILE A 183 -5.19 17.53 20.36
N LEU A 184 -4.28 17.64 19.40
CA LEU A 184 -3.17 18.61 19.43
C LEU A 184 -3.46 19.71 18.41
N ARG A 185 -3.65 20.95 18.88
CA ARG A 185 -3.89 22.11 18.03
C ARG A 185 -2.60 22.91 17.89
N MET A 186 -2.19 23.20 16.66
CA MET A 186 -1.06 24.09 16.40
C MET A 186 -1.47 25.56 16.64
N PRO A 187 -0.58 26.40 17.16
CA PRO A 187 -0.83 27.84 17.26
C PRO A 187 -1.00 28.45 15.87
N GLN A 188 -1.72 29.57 15.79
CA GLN A 188 -1.88 30.28 14.51
C GLN A 188 -0.51 30.68 13.95
N PRO A 189 -0.28 30.53 12.63
CA PRO A 189 0.96 30.94 12.02
C PRO A 189 1.14 32.45 12.19
N LYS A 190 2.33 32.88 12.62
CA LYS A 190 2.69 34.31 12.68
C LYS A 190 2.74 34.83 11.24
N ARG A 191 1.70 35.54 10.81
CA ARG A 191 1.73 36.30 9.57
C ARG A 191 2.53 37.57 9.84
N THR A 192 3.72 37.68 9.28
CA THR A 192 4.42 38.96 9.19
C THR A 192 3.60 39.84 8.26
N LEU A 193 2.62 40.55 8.82
CA LEU A 193 2.04 41.69 8.13
C LEU A 193 3.18 42.70 8.00
N MET A 194 3.65 42.91 6.77
CA MET A 194 4.36 44.15 6.47
C MET A 194 3.33 45.26 6.68
N GLU A 195 3.42 45.97 7.80
CA GLU A 195 2.75 47.24 8.01
C GLU A 195 3.23 48.18 6.90
N ILE A 196 2.42 48.32 5.85
CA ILE A 196 2.56 49.43 4.91
C ILE A 196 2.07 50.64 5.69
N ASN A 197 3.00 51.35 6.32
CA ASN A 197 2.75 52.65 6.94
C ASN A 197 2.19 53.58 5.86
N ASN A 198 0.91 53.95 6.01
CA ASN A 198 0.35 55.12 5.36
C ASN A 198 0.88 56.36 6.10
N ASP A 199 2.11 56.77 5.76
CA ASP A 199 2.54 58.15 5.95
C ASP A 199 2.52 58.80 4.57
N ASN A 200 1.37 59.35 4.19
CA ASN A 200 1.31 60.44 3.22
C ASN A 200 0.85 61.68 3.98
N ASP A 201 1.87 62.36 4.48
CA ASP A 201 2.00 63.78 4.78
C ASP A 201 0.77 64.64 4.49
N ALA A 202 0.25 65.25 5.56
CA ALA A 202 -0.49 66.49 5.49
C ALA A 202 0.53 67.63 5.29
N ASP A 203 0.45 68.28 4.13
CA ASP A 203 0.80 69.69 3.91
C ASP A 203 -0.26 70.30 2.97
#